data_AF-X1QCG3-F1
#
_entry.id   AF-X1QCG3-F1
#
_cell.length_a   1.000
_cell.length_b   1.000
_cell.length_c   1.000
_cell.angle_alpha   90.00
_cell.angle_beta   90.00
_cell.angle_gamma   90.00
#
_symmetry.space_group_name_H-M   'P 1'
#
loop_
_entity.id
_entity.type
_entity.pdbx_description
1 polymer ?
#
loop_
_entity_poly.entity_id
_entity_poly.type
_entity_poly.pdbx_seq_one_letter_code
_entity_poly.pdbx_strand_id
1 'polypeptide(L)' 'VAKLAELDLTEEEINKFVDQLNIVLEHAGKISEIDTSGVEPTSHAIDFKNVFRDDIVKKSVNKED' A
#
# COMPACT_ATOMS: atom_id res chain seq x y z
N VAL A 1 -6.66 11.25 6.14
CA VAL A 1 -6.03 10.32 5.16
C VAL A 1 -5.45 11.09 3.98
N ALA A 2 -6.20 11.95 3.28
CA ALA A 2 -5.70 12.72 2.13
C ALA A 2 -4.34 13.43 2.35
N LYS A 3 -4.16 14.14 3.48
CA LYS A 3 -2.88 14.76 3.84
C LYS A 3 -1.70 13.80 3.96
N LEU A 4 -1.93 12.58 4.47
CA LEU A 4 -0.87 11.57 4.61
C LEU A 4 -0.44 11.00 3.25
N ALA A 5 -1.36 11.02 2.28
CA ALA A 5 -1.10 10.60 0.91
C ALA A 5 -0.73 11.78 -0.03
N GLU A 6 -0.52 12.98 0.53
CA GLU A 6 -0.25 14.21 -0.22
C GLU A 6 -1.26 14.52 -1.35
N LEU A 7 -2.54 14.22 -1.11
CA LEU A 7 -3.62 14.49 -2.06
C LEU A 7 -4.28 15.84 -1.75
N ASP A 8 -4.27 16.74 -2.74
CA ASP A 8 -5.08 17.96 -2.75
C ASP A 8 -6.43 17.65 -3.41
N LEU A 9 -7.52 17.88 -2.67
CA LEU A 9 -8.87 17.49 -3.07
C LEU A 9 -9.84 18.65 -2.88
N THR A 10 -10.73 18.81 -3.83
CA THR A 10 -11.83 19.77 -3.74
C THR A 10 -12.92 19.29 -2.78
N GLU A 11 -13.78 20.19 -2.30
CA GLU A 11 -14.91 19.83 -1.42
C GLU A 11 -15.88 18.84 -2.08
N GLU A 12 -16.11 18.97 -3.39
CA GLU A 12 -16.97 18.05 -4.16
C GLU A 12 -16.38 16.63 -4.20
N GLU A 13 -15.08 16.51 -4.43
CA GLU A 13 -14.36 15.24 -4.43
C GLU A 13 -14.33 14.60 -3.04
N ILE A 14 -14.16 15.40 -1.98
CA ILE A 14 -14.22 14.92 -0.60
C ILE A 14 -15.58 14.25 -0.34
N ASN A 15 -16.68 14.94 -0.65
CA ASN A 15 -18.03 14.38 -0.42
C ASN A 15 -18.23 13.08 -1.19
N LYS A 16 -17.82 13.04 -2.45
CA LYS A 16 -17.90 11.83 -3.28
C LYS A 16 -17.06 10.68 -2.73
N PHE A 17 -15.82 10.95 -2.32
CA PHE A 17 -14.91 9.91 -1.86
C PHE A 17 -15.22 9.39 -0.47
N VAL A 18 -15.88 10.17 0.39
CA VAL A 18 -16.40 9.68 1.67
C VAL A 18 -17.36 8.51 1.45
N ASP A 19 -18.35 8.67 0.58
CA ASP A 19 -19.33 7.61 0.31
C ASP A 19 -18.68 6.37 -0.31
N GLN A 20 -17.78 6.57 -1.28
CA GLN A 20 -17.07 5.47 -1.93
C GLN A 20 -16.15 4.72 -0.95
N LEU A 21 -15.45 5.45 -0.07
CA LEU A 21 -14.57 4.84 0.92
C LEU A 21 -15.36 4.02 1.95
N ASN A 22 -16.55 4.49 2.36
CA ASN A 22 -17.42 3.73 3.26
C ASN A 22 -17.78 2.36 2.65
N ILE A 23 -18.16 2.32 1.38
CA ILE A 23 -18.47 1.06 0.67
C ILE A 23 -17.25 0.11 0.65
N VAL A 24 -16.06 0.64 0.40
CA VAL A 24 -14.82 -0.16 0.40
C VAL A 24 -14.51 -0.71 1.79
N LEU A 25 -14.66 0.10 2.84
CA LEU A 25 -14.42 -0.31 4.22
C LEU A 25 -15.43 -1.37 4.69
N GLU A 26 -16.70 -1.22 4.35
CA GLU A 26 -17.72 -2.25 4.61
C GLU A 26 -17.38 -3.57 3.93
N HIS A 27 -16.93 -3.53 2.67
CA HIS A 27 -16.52 -4.72 1.94
C HIS A 27 -15.28 -5.39 2.56
N ALA A 28 -14.25 -4.61 2.91
CA ALA A 28 -13.05 -5.11 3.56
C ALA A 28 -13.34 -5.70 4.96
N GLY A 29 -14.32 -5.14 5.66
CA GLY A 29 -14.76 -5.58 6.99
C GLY A 29 -15.20 -7.05 7.05
N LYS A 30 -15.65 -7.62 5.92
CA LYS A 30 -16.03 -9.04 5.81
C LYS A 30 -14.91 -10.01 6.20
N ILE A 31 -13.65 -9.60 6.07
CA ILE A 31 -12.49 -10.41 6.50
C ILE A 31 -12.54 -10.70 8.02
N SER A 32 -13.15 -9.81 8.82
CA SER A 32 -13.26 -9.97 10.28
C SER A 32 -14.15 -11.15 10.70
N GLU A 33 -14.92 -11.73 9.78
CA GLU A 33 -15.75 -12.93 10.02
C GLU A 33 -14.90 -14.22 10.07
N ILE A 34 -13.64 -14.15 9.66
CA ILE A 34 -12.72 -15.30 9.58
C ILE A 34 -11.78 -15.26 10.80
N ASP A 35 -11.73 -16.36 11.55
CA ASP A 35 -10.78 -16.51 12.66
C ASP A 35 -9.35 -16.67 12.12
N THR A 36 -8.47 -15.75 12.52
CA THR A 36 -7.05 -15.74 12.19
C THR A 36 -6.17 -15.97 13.42
N SER A 37 -6.76 -16.39 14.54
CA SER A 37 -6.04 -16.67 15.78
C SER A 37 -4.96 -17.73 15.57
N GLY A 38 -3.71 -17.37 15.88
CA GLY A 38 -2.57 -18.28 15.73
C GLY A 38 -2.05 -18.44 14.30
N VAL A 39 -2.55 -17.66 13.33
CA VAL A 39 -2.00 -17.58 11.97
C VAL A 39 -1.03 -16.41 11.89
N GLU A 40 0.23 -16.69 11.56
CA GLU A 40 1.23 -15.65 11.34
C GLU A 40 0.94 -14.84 10.05
N PRO A 41 1.12 -13.51 10.06
CA PRO A 41 0.92 -12.69 8.86
C PRO A 41 1.90 -13.03 7.73
N THR A 42 1.39 -13.16 6.51
CA THR A 42 2.23 -13.38 5.31
C THR A 42 2.66 -12.05 4.69
N SER A 43 3.93 -11.68 4.83
CA SER A 43 4.47 -10.44 4.22
C SER A 43 4.91 -10.60 2.76
N HIS A 44 5.45 -11.77 2.39
CA HIS A 44 5.91 -12.08 1.04
C HIS A 44 5.31 -13.41 0.61
N ALA A 45 4.90 -13.52 -0.65
CA ALA A 45 4.32 -14.76 -1.19
C ALA A 45 5.37 -15.87 -1.39
N ILE A 46 6.65 -15.51 -1.43
CA ILE A 46 7.78 -16.42 -1.57
C ILE A 46 8.85 -16.08 -0.53
N ASP A 47 9.63 -17.09 -0.15
CA ASP A 47 10.72 -16.91 0.80
C ASP A 47 11.90 -16.18 0.14
N PHE A 48 12.26 -15.03 0.70
CA PHE A 48 13.52 -14.35 0.40
C PHE A 48 14.51 -14.58 1.54
N LYS A 49 15.76 -14.90 1.20
CA LYS A 49 16.87 -14.98 2.15
C LYS A 49 18.06 -14.26 1.57
N ASN A 50 18.67 -13.37 2.36
CA ASN A 50 20.00 -12.81 2.08
C ASN A 50 20.17 -12.27 0.65
N VAL A 51 19.25 -11.42 0.20
CA VAL A 51 19.28 -10.80 -1.13
C VAL A 51 20.30 -9.65 -1.13
N PHE A 52 21.55 -9.96 -1.46
CA PHE A 52 22.63 -8.98 -1.55
C PHE A 52 22.82 -8.44 -2.97
N ARG A 53 23.29 -7.19 -3.05
CA ARG A 53 23.77 -6.57 -4.28
C ARG A 53 25.30 -6.57 -4.26
N ASP A 54 25.94 -6.97 -5.36
CA ASP A 54 27.38 -6.83 -5.52
C ASP A 54 27.84 -5.38 -5.35
N ASP A 55 29.01 -5.18 -4.74
CA ASP A 55 29.61 -3.86 -4.55
C ASP A 55 30.39 -3.42 -5.80
N ILE A 56 29.66 -3.20 -6.89
CA ILE A 56 30.20 -2.81 -8.19
C ILE A 56 29.55 -1.50 -8.62
N VAL A 57 30.37 -0.52 -8.99
CA VAL A 57 29.92 0.79 -9.49
C VAL A 57 29.11 0.60 -10.78
N LYS A 58 27.89 1.14 -10.82
CA LYS A 58 27.06 1.22 -12.03
C LYS A 58 26.92 2.67 -12.45
N LYS A 59 26.88 2.92 -13.77
CA LYS A 59 26.68 4.26 -14.32
C LYS A 59 25.36 4.83 -13.78
N SER A 60 25.40 6.02 -13.20
CA SER A 60 24.19 6.74 -12.78
C SER A 60 23.42 7.26 -13.99
N VAL A 61 22.14 7.55 -13.82
CA VAL A 61 21.36 8.29 -14.82
C VAL A 61 22.00 9.67 -15.05
N ASN A 62 22.04 10.14 -16.30
CA ASN A 62 22.51 11.50 -16.57
C ASN A 62 21.43 12.51 -16.18
N LYS A 63 21.81 13.76 -15.93
CA LYS A 63 20.86 14.83 -15.56
C LYS A 63 19.83 15.16 -16.66
N GLU A 64 20.20 14.88 -17.91
CA GLU A 64 19.41 15.21 -19.11
C GLU A 64 18.58 14.04 -19.63
N ASP A 65 18.77 12.84 -19.06
CA ASP A 65 17.96 11.63 -19.32
C ASP A 65 16.80 11.55 -18.30
#